data_AF-A0A5C9C231-F1
#
_entry.id   AF-A0A5C9C231-F1
#
_cell.length_a   1.000
_cell.length_b   1.000
_cell.length_c   1.000
_cell.angle_alpha   90.00
_cell.angle_beta   90.00
_cell.angle_gamma   90.00
#
_symmetry.space_group_name_H-M   'P 1'
#
loop_
_entity.id
_entity.type
_entity.pdbx_description
1 polymer ?
#
loop_
_entity_poly.entity_id
_entity_poly.type
_entity_poly.pdbx_seq_one_letter_code
_entity_poly.pdbx_strand_id
1 'polypeptide(L)' 'MLTGLIAALLAQGLPPFEAAQLGAHLHGLAGDLATVELSQPGLIASDLPRFLTQAWRRLLG' A
#
# COMPACT_ATOMS: atom_id res chain seq x y z
N MET A 1 -3.57 3.69 -6.10
CA MET A 1 -4.53 4.11 -5.05
C MET A 1 -5.24 2.89 -4.47
N LEU A 2 -5.63 2.94 -3.18
CA LEU A 2 -6.09 1.81 -2.34
C LEU A 2 -7.05 0.85 -3.06
N THR A 3 -8.07 1.35 -3.76
CA THR A 3 -9.02 0.53 -4.51
C THR A 3 -8.36 -0.42 -5.49
N GLY A 4 -7.35 0.04 -6.24
CA GLY A 4 -6.62 -0.80 -7.19
C GLY A 4 -5.78 -1.87 -6.51
N LEU A 5 -5.26 -1.59 -5.32
CA LEU A 5 -4.52 -2.58 -4.53
C LEU A 5 -5.46 -3.66 -4.00
N ILE A 6 -6.60 -3.28 -3.42
CA ILE A 6 -7.63 -4.24 -2.96
C ILE A 6 -8.14 -5.06 -4.15
N ALA A 7 -8.44 -4.44 -5.29
CA ALA A 7 -8.89 -5.14 -6.50
C ALA A 7 -7.85 -6.15 -6.99
N ALA A 8 -6.56 -5.81 -6.97
CA ALA A 8 -5.49 -6.73 -7.35
C ALA A 8 -5.36 -7.91 -6.37
N LEU A 9 -5.60 -7.70 -5.07
CA LEU A 9 -5.60 -8.77 -4.07
C LEU A 9 -6.81 -9.68 -4.22
N LEU A 10 -8.00 -9.12 -4.47
CA LEU A 10 -9.20 -9.88 -4.81
C LEU A 10 -8.99 -10.73 -6.07
N ALA A 11 -8.36 -10.16 -7.11
CA ALA A 11 -8.05 -10.86 -8.35
C ALA A 11 -7.05 -12.01 -8.16
N GLN A 12 -6.23 -11.97 -7.10
CA GLN A 12 -5.34 -13.06 -6.69
C GLN A 12 -6.05 -14.14 -5.86
N GLY A 13 -7.34 -13.97 -5.55
CA GLY A 13 -8.15 -14.95 -4.83
C GLY A 13 -8.18 -14.76 -3.31
N LEU A 14 -7.70 -13.62 -2.78
CA LEU A 14 -7.87 -13.32 -1.36
C LEU A 14 -9.36 -13.10 -1.05
N PRO A 15 -9.87 -13.61 0.09
CA PRO A 15 -11.23 -13.30 0.48
C PRO A 15 -11.39 -11.80 0.81
N PRO A 16 -12.60 -11.24 0.68
CA PRO A 16 -12.77 -9.79 0.61
C PRO A 16 -12.30 -9.03 1.85
N PHE A 17 -12.48 -9.61 3.03
CA PHE A 17 -12.09 -8.99 4.29
C PHE A 17 -10.56 -8.92 4.41
N GLU A 18 -9.87 -10.02 4.10
CA GLU A 18 -8.41 -10.13 4.10
C GLU A 18 -7.79 -9.22 3.03
N ALA A 19 -8.37 -9.15 1.83
CA ALA A 19 -7.94 -8.24 0.78
C ALA A 19 -8.05 -6.77 1.21
N ALA A 20 -9.15 -6.39 1.88
CA ALA A 20 -9.34 -5.06 2.42
C ALA A 20 -8.35 -4.74 3.54
N GLN A 21 -8.16 -5.67 4.50
CA GLN A 21 -7.19 -5.51 5.58
C GLN A 21 -5.77 -5.34 5.06
N LEU A 22 -5.31 -6.27 4.21
CA LEU A 22 -3.97 -6.26 3.67
C LEU A 22 -3.74 -5.04 2.77
N GLY A 23 -4.72 -4.70 1.93
CA GLY A 23 -4.66 -3.51 1.09
C GLY A 23 -4.55 -2.22 1.90
N ALA A 24 -5.35 -2.06 2.95
CA ALA A 24 -5.28 -0.89 3.82
C ALA A 24 -3.95 -0.80 4.58
N HIS A 25 -3.46 -1.93 5.11
CA HIS A 25 -2.18 -2.01 5.81
C HIS A 25 -1.01 -1.64 4.89
N LEU A 26 -0.90 -2.26 3.72
CA LEU A 26 0.15 -1.97 2.74
C LEU A 26 0.08 -0.52 2.23
N HIS A 27 -1.13 0.03 2.07
CA HIS A 27 -1.32 1.43 1.66
C HIS A 27 -0.80 2.41 2.71
N GLY A 28 -1.14 2.20 3.99
CA GLY A 28 -0.64 3.00 5.11
C GLY A 28 0.87 2.91 5.25
N LEU A 29 1.41 1.68 5.23
CA LEU A 29 2.86 1.44 5.32
C LEU A 29 3.63 2.08 4.16
N ALA A 30 3.10 2.04 2.94
CA ALA A 30 3.68 2.76 1.80
C ALA A 30 3.64 4.27 2.00
N GLY A 31 2.59 4.81 2.61
CA GLY A 31 2.50 6.22 3.00
C GLY A 31 3.56 6.60 4.02
N ASP A 32 3.70 5.83 5.11
CA ASP A 32 4.70 6.07 6.16
C ASP A 32 6.13 6.05 5.59
N LEU A 33 6.43 5.06 4.75
CA LEU A 33 7.71 4.97 4.03
C LEU A 33 7.96 6.18 3.13
N ALA A 34 6.92 6.66 2.44
CA ALA A 34 7.03 7.80 1.56
C ALA A 34 7.40 9.10 2.30
N THR A 35 6.98 9.25 3.56
CA THR A 35 7.34 10.43 4.38
C THR A 35 8.81 10.51 4.75
N VAL A 36 9.59 9.43 4.55
CA VAL A 36 11.05 9.46 4.75
C VAL A 36 11.75 10.18 3.60
N GLU A 37 11.24 10.02 2.37
CA GLU A 37 11.81 10.63 1.17
C GLU A 37 11.11 11.92 0.74
N LEU A 38 9.83 12.08 1.11
CA LEU A 38 8.99 13.25 0.82
C LEU A 38 8.60 13.95 2.12
N SER A 39 7.81 15.02 2.01
CA SER A 39 7.14 15.63 3.17
C SER A 39 5.71 15.10 3.31
N GLN A 40 5.20 15.01 4.53
CA GLN A 40 3.79 14.67 4.78
C GLN A 40 2.81 15.59 4.03
N PRO A 41 2.98 16.94 4.04
CA PRO A 41 2.05 17.82 3.34
C PRO A 41 2.14 17.75 1.80
N GLY A 42 3.29 17.34 1.26
CA GLY A 42 3.51 17.21 -0.18
C GLY A 42 3.16 15.83 -0.75
N LEU A 43 2.80 14.88 0.11
CA LEU A 43 2.49 13.51 -0.28
C LEU A 43 1.17 13.46 -1.07
N ILE A 44 1.24 12.96 -2.30
CA ILE A 44 0.06 12.72 -3.12
C ILE A 44 -0.12 11.24 -3.44
N ALA A 45 -1.33 10.88 -3.83
CA ALA A 45 -1.70 9.50 -4.13
C ALA A 45 -0.83 8.80 -5.19
N SER A 46 -0.32 9.56 -6.18
CA SER A 46 0.55 9.04 -7.23
C SER A 46 1.99 8.77 -6.79
N ASP A 47 2.38 9.23 -5.60
CA ASP A 47 3.70 8.92 -5.03
C ASP A 47 3.74 7.50 -4.46
N LEU A 48 2.64 7.03 -3.87
CA LEU A 48 2.60 5.77 -3.12
C LEU A 48 3.01 4.51 -3.90
N PRO A 49 2.67 4.33 -5.20
CA PRO A 49 3.04 3.12 -5.93
C PRO A 49 4.53 2.77 -5.90
N ARG A 50 5.43 3.76 -5.85
CA ARG A 50 6.89 3.52 -5.80
C ARG A 50 7.36 2.93 -4.46
N PHE A 51 6.54 3.04 -3.41
CA PHE A 51 6.83 2.52 -2.08
C PHE A 51 6.15 1.19 -1.77
N LEU A 52 5.21 0.72 -2.60
CA LEU A 52 4.51 -0.56 -2.37
C LEU A 52 5.48 -1.75 -2.32
N THR A 53 6.51 -1.78 -3.16
CA THR A 53 7.53 -2.84 -3.13
C THR A 53 8.27 -2.88 -1.79
N GLN A 54 8.60 -1.70 -1.23
CA GLN A 54 9.26 -1.63 0.08
C GLN A 54 8.30 -2.04 1.21
N ALA A 55 7.03 -1.62 1.15
CA ALA A 55 6.00 -2.03 2.09
C ALA A 55 5.83 -3.56 2.12
N TRP A 56 5.78 -4.20 0.95
CA TRP A 56 5.75 -5.65 0.83
C TRP A 56 6.98 -6.33 1.43
N ARG A 57 8.19 -5.82 1.16
CA ARG A 57 9.42 -6.36 1.74
C ARG A 57 9.44 -6.27 3.25
N ARG A 58 8.91 -5.19 3.84
CA ARG A 58 8.78 -5.05 5.29
C ARG A 58 7.75 -6.00 5.90
N LEU A 59 6.72 -6.38 5.16
CA LEU A 59 5.71 -7.33 5.64
C LEU A 59 6.20 -8.79 5.59
N LEU A 60 7.05 -9.12 4.62
CA LEU A 60 7.55 -10.49 4.38
C LEU A 60 8.88 -10.80 5.09
N GLY A 61 9.56 -9.80 5.64
CA GLY A 61 10.77 -9.94 6.45
C GLY A 61 10.44 -10.00 7.93
#